data_AF-A0A7G9Z7F4-F1
#
_entry.id   AF-A0A7G9Z7F4-F1
#
_cell.length_a   1.000
_cell.length_b   1.000
_cell.length_c   1.000
_cell.angle_alpha   90.00
_cell.angle_beta   90.00
_cell.angle_gamma   90.00
#
_symmetry.space_group_name_H-M   'P 1'
#
loop_
_entity.id
_entity.type
_entity.pdbx_description
1 polymer ?
#
loop_
_entity_poly.entity_id
_entity_poly.type
_entity_poly.pdbx_seq_one_letter_code
_entity_poly.pdbx_strand_id
1 'polypeptide(L)'
;MKEDEYSEKIVMPLLRRMGFIDVRNNHGINEFGKDILFSKYDEFGIKKHYAVQLKAKNISGENAKDMDDIIAHIGRAFNIPHLDLITGESVFIDEFYVITSKEFIGNAITMIREDERIGKQKSIYIFLMARKYTNWIITIIKL
;
A
#
# COMPACT_ATOMS: atom_id res chain seq x y z
N MET A 1 18.08 1.15 -6.55
CA MET A 1 17.49 0.71 -5.27
C MET A 1 16.51 -0.41 -5.57
N LYS A 2 16.63 -1.54 -4.87
CA LYS A 2 15.70 -2.68 -5.01
C LYS A 2 14.44 -2.44 -4.17
N GLU A 3 13.39 -3.23 -4.39
CA GLU A 3 12.11 -3.13 -3.68
C GLU A 3 12.28 -3.31 -2.17
N ASP A 4 13.02 -4.34 -1.73
CA ASP A 4 13.28 -4.59 -0.30
C ASP A 4 14.04 -3.42 0.35
N GLU A 5 15.03 -2.88 -0.35
CA GLU A 5 15.80 -1.73 0.14
C GLU A 5 14.94 -0.48 0.25
N TYR A 6 14.02 -0.28 -0.70
CA TYR A 6 13.06 0.82 -0.68
C TYR A 6 12.06 0.67 0.49
N SER A 7 11.58 -0.54 0.73
CA SER A 7 10.71 -0.86 1.87
C SER A 7 11.40 -0.54 3.20
N GLU A 8 12.55 -1.17 3.45
CA GLU A 8 13.20 -1.17 4.77
C GLU A 8 13.88 0.16 5.10
N LYS A 9 14.51 0.81 4.11
CA LYS A 9 15.30 2.03 4.37
C LYS A 9 14.49 3.31 4.23
N ILE A 10 13.33 3.28 3.57
CA ILE A 10 12.58 4.49 3.26
C ILE A 10 11.13 4.40 3.73
N VAL A 11 10.36 3.43 3.23
CA VAL A 11 8.89 3.43 3.44
C VAL A 11 8.54 3.09 4.89
N MET A 12 9.07 2.00 5.44
CA MET A 12 8.78 1.64 6.83
C MET A 12 9.27 2.70 7.84
N PRO A 13 10.49 3.26 7.73
CA PRO A 13 10.92 4.37 8.58
C PRO A 13 10.03 5.61 8.47
N LEU A 14 9.54 5.93 7.26
CA LEU A 14 8.62 7.05 7.07
C LEU A 14 7.28 6.79 7.78
N LEU A 15 6.67 5.63 7.57
CA LEU A 15 5.41 5.26 8.23
C LEU A 15 5.53 5.37 9.75
N ARG A 16 6.63 4.87 10.33
CA ARG A 16 6.91 5.01 11.77
C ARG A 16 6.99 6.47 12.20
N ARG A 17 7.69 7.33 11.43
CA ARG A 17 7.79 8.77 11.71
C ARG A 17 6.44 9.52 11.56
N MET A 18 5.53 9.01 10.75
CA MET A 18 4.16 9.53 10.62
C MET A 18 3.24 9.09 11.77
N GLY A 19 3.76 8.32 12.73
CA GLY A 19 3.02 7.87 13.91
C GLY A 19 2.22 6.58 13.70
N PHE A 20 2.46 5.84 12.61
CA PHE A 20 1.92 4.50 12.47
C PHE A 20 2.66 3.51 13.38
N ILE A 21 1.91 2.55 13.91
CA ILE A 21 2.36 1.48 14.78
C ILE A 21 2.33 0.14 14.03
N ASP A 22 2.92 -0.89 14.62
CA ASP A 22 2.95 -2.26 14.07
C ASP A 22 3.52 -2.38 12.65
N VAL A 23 4.34 -1.40 12.23
CA VAL A 23 4.91 -1.32 10.89
C VAL A 23 5.90 -2.46 10.66
N ARG A 24 5.51 -3.41 9.80
CA ARG A 24 6.29 -4.63 9.49
C ARG A 24 6.19 -5.03 8.02
N ASN A 25 7.25 -5.64 7.51
CA ASN A 25 7.18 -6.39 6.26
C ASN A 25 6.31 -7.63 6.46
N ASN A 26 5.62 -8.04 5.41
CA ASN A 26 4.79 -9.24 5.38
C ASN A 26 5.34 -10.30 4.39
N HIS A 27 6.62 -10.16 4.03
CA HIS A 27 7.39 -11.06 3.16
C HIS A 27 7.29 -12.53 3.60
N GLY A 28 6.87 -13.41 2.68
CA GLY A 28 6.78 -14.85 2.91
C GLY A 28 5.59 -15.53 2.20
N ILE A 29 5.31 -16.79 2.56
CA ILE A 29 4.27 -17.64 1.93
C ILE A 29 2.85 -17.03 2.09
N ASN A 30 2.68 -16.11 3.05
CA ASN A 30 1.41 -15.45 3.38
C ASN A 30 1.36 -13.97 2.91
N GLU A 31 2.16 -13.60 1.91
CA GLU A 31 2.23 -12.22 1.41
C GLU A 31 0.87 -11.70 0.94
N PHE A 32 0.06 -12.52 0.28
CA PHE A 32 -1.29 -12.22 -0.22
C PHE A 32 -1.47 -10.80 -0.83
N GLY A 33 -0.42 -10.26 -1.46
CA GLY A 33 -0.40 -8.92 -2.07
C GLY A 33 -0.25 -7.74 -1.10
N LYS A 34 0.23 -7.99 0.12
CA LYS A 34 0.54 -6.98 1.14
C LYS A 34 2.04 -7.07 1.42
N ASP A 35 2.81 -6.09 1.00
CA ASP A 35 4.25 -6.06 1.27
C ASP A 35 4.53 -5.54 2.69
N ILE A 36 3.75 -4.55 3.12
CA ILE A 36 3.84 -3.94 4.47
C ILE A 36 2.46 -3.94 5.11
N LEU A 37 2.42 -4.29 6.38
CA LEU A 37 1.28 -4.11 7.29
C LEU A 37 1.61 -3.07 8.34
N PHE A 38 0.64 -2.23 8.68
CA PHE A 38 0.78 -1.18 9.69
C PHE A 38 -0.58 -0.75 10.22
N SER A 39 -0.61 -0.05 11.36
CA SER A 39 -1.83 0.37 12.03
C SER A 39 -1.73 1.77 12.61
N LYS A 40 -2.88 2.36 12.96
CA LYS A 40 -2.94 3.63 13.69
C LYS A 40 -4.24 3.68 14.49
N TYR A 41 -4.19 4.30 15.66
CA TYR A 41 -5.39 4.68 16.38
C TYR A 41 -5.90 6.00 15.81
N ASP A 42 -7.19 6.04 15.46
CA ASP A 42 -7.84 7.32 15.13
C ASP A 42 -8.13 8.14 16.39
N GLU A 43 -8.72 9.32 16.20
CA GLU A 43 -9.04 10.27 17.27
C GLU A 43 -10.02 9.71 18.32
N PHE A 44 -10.73 8.63 17.99
CA PHE A 44 -11.67 7.94 18.87
C PHE A 44 -11.06 6.70 19.55
N GLY A 45 -9.78 6.43 19.32
CA GLY A 45 -9.09 5.27 19.86
C GLY A 45 -9.42 3.96 19.14
N ILE A 46 -9.99 4.01 17.93
CA ILE A 46 -10.23 2.82 17.12
C ILE A 46 -8.94 2.49 16.36
N LYS A 47 -8.45 1.26 16.50
CA LYS A 47 -7.29 0.77 15.74
C LYS A 47 -7.72 0.47 14.32
N LYS A 48 -7.14 1.19 13.36
CA LYS A 48 -7.26 0.91 11.93
C LYS A 48 -6.05 0.16 11.43
N HIS A 49 -6.29 -0.74 10.49
CA HIS A 49 -5.30 -1.59 9.85
C HIS A 49 -5.12 -1.21 8.39
N TYR A 50 -3.87 -1.18 7.96
CA TYR A 50 -3.49 -0.72 6.64
C TYR A 50 -2.53 -1.70 5.99
N ALA A 51 -2.57 -1.75 4.67
CA ALA A 51 -1.59 -2.50 3.88
C ALA A 51 -1.05 -1.68 2.72
N VAL A 52 0.15 -2.03 2.28
CA VAL A 52 0.81 -1.43 1.11
C VAL A 52 1.17 -2.50 0.09
N GLN A 53 0.95 -2.20 -1.20
CA GLN A 53 1.75 -2.76 -2.29
C GLN A 53 2.82 -1.76 -2.72
N LEU A 54 4.08 -2.15 -2.63
CA LEU A 54 5.24 -1.41 -3.08
C LEU A 54 5.67 -1.84 -4.47
N LYS A 55 6.18 -0.86 -5.24
CA LYS A 55 6.94 -1.07 -6.46
C LYS A 55 8.13 -0.13 -6.58
N ALA A 56 9.34 -0.67 -6.71
CA ALA A 56 10.54 0.15 -6.96
C ALA A 56 10.75 0.50 -8.46
N LYS A 57 9.66 0.75 -9.19
CA LYS A 57 9.66 1.00 -10.65
C LYS A 57 8.45 1.85 -11.07
N ASN A 58 8.47 2.34 -12.31
CA ASN A 58 7.29 2.98 -12.90
C ASN A 58 6.12 2.00 -12.95
N ILE A 59 4.91 2.49 -12.68
CA ILE A 59 3.68 1.74 -12.87
C ILE A 59 3.00 2.32 -14.11
N SER A 60 3.05 1.61 -15.22
CA SER A 60 2.45 2.05 -16.49
C SER A 60 1.14 1.31 -16.74
N GLY A 61 0.11 2.05 -17.16
CA GLY A 61 -1.17 1.48 -17.58
C GLY A 61 -1.07 0.65 -18.86
N GLU A 62 -0.02 0.84 -19.65
CA GLU A 62 0.25 0.04 -20.86
C GLU A 62 0.80 -1.35 -20.54
N ASN A 63 1.33 -1.56 -19.33
CA ASN A 63 1.78 -2.88 -18.90
C ASN A 63 0.61 -3.65 -18.26
N ALA A 64 -0.17 -4.32 -19.10
CA ALA A 64 -1.35 -5.07 -18.69
C ALA A 64 -1.06 -6.07 -17.56
N LYS A 65 0.09 -6.74 -17.59
CA LYS A 65 0.47 -7.71 -16.54
C LYS A 65 0.71 -7.02 -15.20
N ASP A 66 1.51 -5.95 -15.18
CA ASP A 66 1.76 -5.20 -13.94
C ASP A 66 0.46 -4.63 -13.37
N MET A 67 -0.48 -4.22 -14.23
CA MET A 67 -1.78 -3.71 -13.79
C MET A 67 -2.69 -4.78 -13.23
N ASP A 68 -2.76 -5.92 -13.90
CA ASP A 68 -3.54 -7.06 -13.41
C ASP A 68 -3.02 -7.54 -12.05
N ASP A 69 -1.69 -7.63 -11.89
CA ASP A 69 -1.04 -8.00 -10.62
C ASP A 69 -1.41 -7.03 -9.49
N ILE A 70 -1.31 -5.70 -9.73
CA ILE A 70 -1.64 -4.68 -8.73
C ILE A 70 -3.12 -4.75 -8.34
N ILE A 71 -4.03 -4.87 -9.31
CA ILE A 71 -5.47 -4.92 -9.05
C ILE A 71 -5.85 -6.20 -8.30
N ALA A 72 -5.26 -7.33 -8.67
CA ALA A 72 -5.43 -8.59 -7.95
C ALA A 72 -4.91 -8.49 -6.51
N HIS A 73 -3.80 -7.77 -6.28
CA HIS A 73 -3.26 -7.54 -4.93
C HIS A 73 -4.19 -6.68 -4.09
N ILE A 74 -4.73 -5.59 -4.64
CA ILE A 74 -5.75 -4.77 -3.98
C ILE A 74 -6.95 -5.64 -3.59
N GLY A 75 -7.50 -6.41 -4.54
CA GLY A 75 -8.63 -7.30 -4.29
C GLY A 75 -8.36 -8.29 -3.15
N ARG A 76 -7.24 -9.01 -3.23
CA ARG A 76 -6.81 -9.98 -2.20
C ARG A 76 -6.54 -9.32 -0.85
N ALA A 77 -5.96 -8.13 -0.82
CA ALA A 77 -5.56 -7.47 0.40
C ALA A 77 -6.76 -7.20 1.33
N PHE A 78 -7.87 -6.75 0.76
CA PHE A 78 -9.09 -6.49 1.50
C PHE A 78 -9.93 -7.75 1.82
N ASN A 79 -9.79 -8.81 1.03
CA ASN A 79 -10.62 -10.00 1.18
C ASN A 79 -9.94 -11.09 2.03
N ILE A 80 -8.63 -10.99 2.28
CA ILE A 80 -7.87 -11.96 3.07
C ILE A 80 -7.40 -11.27 4.35
N PRO A 81 -7.89 -11.70 5.53
CA PRO A 81 -7.49 -11.10 6.80
C PRO A 81 -6.04 -11.47 7.14
N HIS A 82 -5.49 -10.76 8.11
CA HIS A 82 -4.15 -10.99 8.64
C HIS A 82 -4.20 -11.06 10.17
N LEU A 83 -3.15 -11.62 10.76
CA LEU A 83 -3.05 -11.72 12.21
C LEU A 83 -2.60 -10.37 12.80
N ASP A 84 -3.40 -9.80 13.70
CA ASP A 84 -2.92 -8.76 14.61
C ASP A 84 -1.97 -9.43 15.62
N LEU A 85 -0.72 -8.97 15.69
CA LEU A 85 0.30 -9.59 16.56
C LEU A 85 0.14 -9.22 18.04
N ILE A 86 -0.65 -8.20 18.35
CA ILE A 86 -0.94 -7.77 19.72
C ILE A 86 -2.10 -8.57 20.28
N THR A 87 -3.20 -8.68 19.54
CA THR A 87 -4.42 -9.35 20.01
C THR A 87 -4.47 -10.83 19.63
N GLY A 88 -3.73 -11.23 18.60
CA GLY A 88 -3.82 -12.58 18.02
C GLY A 88 -5.07 -12.81 17.17
N GLU A 89 -5.83 -11.76 16.85
CA GLU A 89 -7.07 -11.87 16.08
C GLU A 89 -6.84 -11.77 14.57
N SER A 90 -7.74 -12.39 13.82
CA SER A 90 -7.77 -12.30 12.35
C SER A 90 -8.55 -11.05 11.93
N VAL A 91 -7.85 -10.04 11.44
CA VAL A 91 -8.41 -8.71 11.11
C VAL A 91 -8.28 -8.37 9.63
N PHE A 92 -9.26 -7.64 9.11
CA PHE A 92 -9.22 -7.08 7.76
C PHE A 92 -8.54 -5.70 7.77
N ILE A 93 -8.08 -5.26 6.61
CA ILE A 93 -7.56 -3.90 6.45
C ILE A 93 -8.71 -2.92 6.18
N ASP A 94 -8.56 -1.69 6.67
CA ASP A 94 -9.45 -0.57 6.43
C ASP A 94 -9.08 0.19 5.16
N GLU A 95 -7.77 0.34 4.89
CA GLU A 95 -7.27 1.05 3.70
C GLU A 95 -6.06 0.35 3.08
N PHE A 96 -5.92 0.55 1.76
CA PHE A 96 -4.83 -0.02 0.98
C PHE A 96 -4.10 1.06 0.21
N TYR A 97 -2.77 0.97 0.23
CA TYR A 97 -1.89 1.93 -0.40
C TYR A 97 -1.11 1.28 -1.54
N VAL A 98 -1.06 1.93 -2.70
CA VAL A 98 -0.10 1.59 -3.74
C VAL A 98 1.00 2.64 -3.74
N ILE A 99 2.23 2.21 -3.43
CA ILE A 99 3.41 3.07 -3.34
C ILE A 99 4.40 2.70 -4.44
N THR A 100 4.90 3.70 -5.16
CA THR A 100 6.04 3.53 -6.06
C THR A 100 7.18 4.48 -5.73
N SER A 101 8.42 4.01 -5.96
CA SER A 101 9.62 4.84 -5.89
C SER A 101 9.80 5.74 -7.11
N LYS A 102 8.94 5.61 -8.13
CA LYS A 102 8.97 6.40 -9.36
C LYS A 102 7.57 6.98 -9.65
N GLU A 103 7.06 6.83 -10.87
CA GLU A 103 5.83 7.49 -11.32
C GLU A 103 4.78 6.50 -11.80
N PHE A 104 3.50 6.90 -11.68
CA PHE A 104 2.40 6.30 -12.43
C PHE A 104 2.35 6.95 -13.81
N ILE A 105 2.34 6.14 -14.86
CA ILE A 105 2.46 6.59 -16.26
C ILE A 105 1.20 6.22 -17.04
N GLY A 106 0.79 7.13 -17.94
CA GLY A 106 -0.37 6.93 -18.81
C GLY A 106 -1.68 6.88 -18.02
N ASN A 107 -2.52 5.89 -18.34
CA ASN A 107 -3.82 5.69 -17.71
C ASN A 107 -3.78 4.79 -16.47
N ALA A 108 -2.61 4.51 -15.88
CA ALA A 108 -2.47 3.59 -14.73
C ALA A 108 -3.42 3.93 -13.57
N ILE A 109 -3.48 5.21 -13.18
CA ILE A 109 -4.35 5.68 -12.09
C ILE A 109 -5.83 5.43 -12.43
N THR A 110 -6.23 5.77 -13.65
CA THR A 110 -7.61 5.56 -14.13
C THR A 110 -7.95 4.07 -14.14
N MET A 111 -7.04 3.20 -14.59
CA MET A 111 -7.28 1.77 -14.58
C MET A 111 -7.50 1.24 -13.16
N ILE A 112 -6.66 1.63 -12.20
CA ILE A 112 -6.85 1.21 -10.79
C ILE A 112 -8.17 1.76 -10.23
N ARG A 113 -8.52 3.01 -10.54
CA ARG A 113 -9.73 3.65 -9.99
C ARG A 113 -11.02 3.04 -10.53
N GLU A 114 -11.06 2.76 -11.83
CA GLU A 114 -12.28 2.33 -12.51
C GLU A 114 -12.45 0.80 -12.56
N ASP A 115 -11.47 0.01 -12.06
CA ASP A 115 -11.55 -1.45 -12.11
C ASP A 115 -12.65 -1.98 -11.17
N GLU A 116 -13.60 -2.71 -11.75
CA GLU A 116 -14.76 -3.24 -11.05
C GLU A 116 -14.43 -4.26 -9.94
N ARG A 117 -13.28 -4.95 -10.04
CA ARG A 117 -12.84 -5.96 -9.07
C ARG A 117 -12.48 -5.34 -7.72
N ILE A 118 -12.17 -4.05 -7.73
CA ILE A 118 -11.74 -3.32 -6.54
C ILE A 118 -12.93 -3.00 -5.61
N GLY A 119 -14.16 -2.95 -6.12
CA GLY A 119 -15.36 -2.70 -5.33
C GLY A 119 -15.45 -1.25 -4.83
N LYS A 120 -16.62 -0.61 -5.03
CA LYS A 120 -16.84 0.83 -4.85
C LYS A 120 -16.70 1.37 -3.41
N GLN A 121 -16.45 0.53 -2.41
CA GLN A 121 -16.45 0.88 -0.99
C GLN A 121 -15.05 0.91 -0.35
N LYS A 122 -14.00 0.61 -1.11
CA LYS A 122 -12.65 0.44 -0.57
C LYS A 122 -11.88 1.76 -0.61
N SER A 123 -11.41 2.23 0.54
CA SER A 123 -10.58 3.43 0.62
C SER A 123 -9.17 3.10 0.12
N ILE A 124 -8.92 3.41 -1.14
CA ILE A 124 -7.62 3.18 -1.79
C ILE A 124 -6.94 4.51 -1.99
N TYR A 125 -5.67 4.51 -1.61
CA TYR A 125 -4.84 5.68 -1.70
C TYR A 125 -3.63 5.37 -2.58
N ILE A 126 -3.44 6.18 -3.61
CA ILE A 126 -2.17 6.19 -4.32
C ILE A 126 -1.23 7.11 -3.54
N PHE A 127 -0.06 6.59 -3.23
CA PHE A 127 0.94 7.29 -2.45
C PHE A 127 2.22 7.41 -3.28
N LEU A 128 2.38 8.57 -3.89
CA LEU A 128 3.55 8.92 -4.68
C LEU A 128 4.64 9.42 -3.74
N MET A 129 5.81 8.79 -3.81
CA MET A 129 6.98 9.22 -3.08
C MET A 129 8.04 9.73 -4.06
N ALA A 130 7.92 11.00 -4.44
CA ALA A 130 8.91 11.65 -5.29
C ALA A 130 9.91 12.40 -4.41
N ARG A 131 11.21 12.11 -4.60
CA ARG A 131 12.27 12.94 -4.02
C ARG A 131 12.49 14.13 -4.94
N LYS A 132 12.11 15.33 -4.51
CA LYS A 132 12.47 16.57 -5.20
C LYS A 132 13.54 17.28 -4.37
N TYR A 133 14.75 17.37 -4.92
CA TYR A 133 15.94 17.87 -4.22
C TYR A 133 16.26 17.04 -2.95
N THR A 134 16.07 17.60 -1.76
CA THR A 134 16.34 16.95 -0.46
C THR A 134 15.08 16.50 0.28
N ASN A 135 13.89 16.86 -0.20
CA ASN A 135 12.62 16.59 0.50
C ASN A 135 11.81 15.52 -0.22
N TRP A 136 11.15 14.69 0.59
CA TRP A 136 10.15 13.75 0.11
C TRP A 136 8.82 14.50 -0.04
N ILE A 137 8.29 14.56 -1.25
CA ILE A 137 6.93 15.04 -1.49
C ILE A 137 6.03 13.82 -1.46
N ILE A 138 5.03 13.88 -0.57
CA ILE A 138 3.99 12.87 -0.46
C ILE A 138 2.75 13.44 -1.12
N THR A 139 2.25 12.75 -2.15
CA THR A 139 0.93 13.03 -2.73
C THR A 139 0.04 11.83 -2.48
N ILE A 140 -1.05 12.08 -1.77
CA ILE A 140 -2.09 11.09 -1.46
C ILE A 140 -3.29 11.41 -2.34
N ILE A 141 -3.64 10.48 -3.23
CA ILE A 141 -4.85 10.57 -4.06
C ILE A 141 -5.79 9.49 -3.57
N LYS A 142 -6.94 9.90 -3.04
CA LYS A 142 -8.06 8.98 -2.80
C LYS A 142 -8.67 8.63 -4.15
N LEU A 143 -8.74 7.34 -4.46
CA LEU A 143 -9.38 6.83 -5.68
C LEU A 143 -10.90 6.72 -5.52
#